data_AF-A0A7Y3S6K0-F1
#
_entry.id   AF-A0A7Y3S6K0-F1
#
_cell.length_a   1.000
_cell.length_b   1.000
_cell.length_c   1.000
_cell.angle_alpha   90.00
_cell.angle_beta   90.00
_cell.angle_gamma   90.00
#
_symmetry.space_group_name_H-M   'P 1'
#
loop_
_entity.id
_entity.type
_entity.pdbx_description
1 polymer ?
#
loop_
_entity_poly.entity_id
_entity_poly.type
_entity_poly.pdbx_seq_one_letter_code
_entity_poly.pdbx_strand_id
1 'polypeptide(L)'
;MRKIRAARSALGQTEAKASSPIDRLLFFDREFNPVENLLGNELPASVKPAASFWEHFPELDKSAITLALRSLGDSAQPLRISGNLGTPGSHGLTIYRIGDLFAVVRSEESIDDERATLLHLATHDPLTGLPNRRQFSEDLAVSLLETEGSNEALSLMQLDLDDFKPVNDTLGHPAGDKLLQLAASRIQACLSSDDRAYRLAGDEFTVISMGPGHPAKGHQLAEVLVDAFKKPFTIDGIALFVGASIGISASPPDGTSPEQLMKASDVALYAAKKEGRGRAKPFDPSMLELLEQRELLRRSLRMALVQQQFSVEYQPIAEGGCIVGFEALLRWYHPLLGKIPPAAFIPMAEADGMMPEIGAWVLEQACREAMKWPPNYIVAVNLSPAEFLTSGLTDRVSQTLDLIGLPPDRLELEITESVLLERTVNNIDTLNTLNVLGIRISLDDFGTEYSSLSYLKTFPFDTIKIDKYFITDLESDLKSQAIVRCIVNLAHDLDMQVTAEGVETPGQAEWLRSVGCDRLQGYLVSRPLPVKAIGEFIARAETSLSHALPQ
;
A
#
# COMPACT_ATOMS: atom_id res chain seq x y z
N MET A 1 9.01 -72.43 -10.95
CA MET A 1 10.25 -71.67 -10.67
C MET A 1 10.43 -70.43 -11.57
N ARG A 2 10.53 -70.53 -12.92
CA ARG A 2 10.72 -69.34 -13.80
C ARG A 2 9.55 -68.33 -13.80
N LYS A 3 8.29 -68.80 -13.76
CA LYS A 3 7.09 -67.92 -13.72
C LYS A 3 6.93 -67.15 -12.39
N ILE A 4 7.37 -67.74 -11.27
CA ILE A 4 7.32 -67.11 -9.93
C ILE A 4 8.39 -65.99 -9.81
N ARG A 5 9.54 -66.15 -10.46
CA ARG A 5 10.56 -65.09 -10.56
C ARG A 5 10.07 -63.89 -11.38
N ALA A 6 9.27 -64.11 -12.42
CA ALA A 6 8.64 -63.05 -13.19
C ALA A 6 7.57 -62.29 -12.39
N ALA A 7 6.76 -63.00 -11.58
CA ALA A 7 5.82 -62.37 -10.64
C ALA A 7 6.54 -61.50 -9.59
N ARG A 8 7.67 -61.97 -9.06
CA ARG A 8 8.54 -61.19 -8.17
C ARG A 8 9.12 -59.93 -8.83
N SER A 9 9.44 -60.00 -10.12
CA SER A 9 9.95 -58.85 -10.88
C SER A 9 8.85 -57.82 -11.19
N ALA A 10 7.60 -58.25 -11.36
CA ALA A 10 6.46 -57.35 -11.57
C ALA A 10 6.03 -56.66 -10.26
N LEU A 11 6.12 -57.36 -9.12
CA LEU A 11 5.85 -56.81 -7.79
C LEU A 11 7.00 -55.92 -7.27
N GLY A 12 8.26 -56.26 -7.60
CA GLY A 12 9.46 -55.60 -7.10
C GLY A 12 9.76 -54.20 -7.67
N GLN A 13 9.00 -53.69 -8.65
CA GLN A 13 9.10 -52.29 -9.09
C GLN A 13 8.27 -51.32 -8.23
N THR A 14 7.51 -51.81 -7.26
CA THR A 14 6.59 -51.01 -6.43
C THR A 14 6.93 -51.02 -4.94
N GLU A 15 8.09 -51.58 -4.54
CA GLU A 15 8.44 -51.73 -3.12
C GLU A 15 9.87 -51.29 -2.82
N ALA A 16 10.02 -50.05 -2.37
CA ALA A 16 11.17 -49.63 -1.59
C ALA A 16 10.75 -48.66 -0.48
N LYS A 17 9.92 -49.17 0.47
CA LYS A 17 9.93 -48.89 1.91
C LYS A 17 8.57 -49.26 2.55
N ALA A 18 8.40 -50.52 2.95
CA ALA A 18 7.52 -50.88 4.05
C ALA A 18 7.91 -52.27 4.58
N SER A 19 7.84 -52.44 5.89
CA SER A 19 8.08 -53.70 6.60
C SER A 19 7.08 -54.79 6.22
N SER A 20 7.57 -55.89 5.64
CA SER A 20 6.88 -57.17 5.33
C SER A 20 5.57 -57.09 4.52
N PRO A 21 5.61 -57.31 3.19
CA PRO A 21 4.43 -57.28 2.33
C PRO A 21 3.73 -58.64 2.11
N ILE A 22 4.19 -59.72 2.75
CA ILE A 22 3.81 -61.09 2.38
C ILE A 22 2.50 -61.57 3.04
N ASP A 23 2.01 -60.89 4.09
CA ASP A 23 0.82 -61.32 4.84
C ASP A 23 -0.53 -60.87 4.23
N ARG A 24 -0.53 -60.21 3.06
CA ARG A 24 -1.74 -59.61 2.47
C ARG A 24 -2.01 -59.99 1.00
N LEU A 25 -1.25 -60.92 0.43
CA LEU A 25 -1.43 -61.37 -0.97
C LEU A 25 -2.32 -62.62 -1.02
N LEU A 26 -3.47 -62.53 -1.69
CA LEU A 26 -4.40 -63.66 -1.87
C LEU A 26 -4.29 -64.20 -3.30
N PHE A 27 -4.23 -65.53 -3.44
CA PHE A 27 -4.17 -66.22 -4.74
C PHE A 27 -5.44 -67.03 -4.99
N PHE A 28 -5.93 -66.97 -6.23
CA PHE A 28 -7.16 -67.62 -6.67
C PHE A 28 -6.96 -68.38 -7.99
N ASP A 29 -7.74 -69.43 -8.22
CA ASP A 29 -7.79 -70.17 -9.49
C ASP A 29 -8.66 -69.45 -10.54
N ARG A 30 -8.83 -70.05 -11.72
CA ARG A 30 -9.63 -69.46 -12.82
C ARG A 30 -11.11 -69.31 -12.47
N GLU A 31 -11.58 -70.06 -11.49
CA GLU A 31 -12.93 -70.08 -10.97
C GLU A 31 -13.10 -69.18 -9.73
N PHE A 32 -12.04 -68.46 -9.32
CA PHE A 32 -11.97 -67.59 -8.15
C PHE A 32 -12.12 -68.30 -6.80
N ASN A 33 -11.77 -69.58 -6.75
CA ASN A 33 -11.60 -70.30 -5.50
C ASN A 33 -10.20 -70.01 -4.94
N PRO A 34 -10.07 -69.82 -3.62
CA PRO A 34 -8.77 -69.60 -3.00
C PRO A 34 -7.88 -70.83 -3.20
N VAL A 35 -6.64 -70.59 -3.62
CA VAL A 35 -5.65 -71.65 -3.80
C VAL A 35 -4.78 -71.68 -2.56
N GLU A 36 -4.97 -72.69 -1.72
CA GLU A 36 -4.16 -72.84 -0.51
C GLU A 36 -2.70 -73.18 -0.86
N ASN A 37 -1.79 -72.39 -0.30
CA ASN A 37 -0.41 -72.77 0.02
C ASN A 37 0.59 -72.89 -1.14
N LEU A 38 0.93 -71.76 -1.79
CA LEU A 38 2.09 -71.66 -2.69
C LEU A 38 3.40 -71.24 -1.97
N LEU A 39 3.36 -70.95 -0.66
CA LEU A 39 4.47 -70.38 0.11
C LEU A 39 4.78 -71.14 1.42
N GLY A 40 4.67 -72.47 1.44
CA GLY A 40 5.51 -73.35 2.28
C GLY A 40 5.63 -73.10 3.79
N ASN A 41 4.63 -72.53 4.47
CA ASN A 41 4.54 -72.50 5.94
C ASN A 41 3.12 -72.90 6.37
N GLU A 42 3.00 -73.74 7.41
CA GLU A 42 1.70 -74.21 7.93
C GLU A 42 0.91 -73.06 8.59
N LEU A 43 -0.41 -73.04 8.35
CA LEU A 43 -1.34 -72.10 8.97
C LEU A 43 -1.47 -72.37 10.50
N PRO A 44 -1.56 -71.34 11.35
CA PRO A 44 -2.02 -71.49 12.72
C PRO A 44 -3.44 -72.09 12.74
N ALA A 45 -3.74 -72.93 13.74
CA ALA A 45 -4.92 -73.79 13.81
C ALA A 45 -6.29 -73.07 14.00
N SER A 46 -6.46 -71.84 13.51
CA SER A 46 -7.71 -71.06 13.64
C SER A 46 -8.29 -70.52 12.33
N VAL A 47 -7.80 -70.96 11.16
CA VAL A 47 -8.31 -70.49 9.85
C VAL A 47 -9.16 -71.59 9.20
N LYS A 48 -10.47 -71.36 9.06
CA LYS A 48 -11.36 -72.17 8.22
C LYS A 48 -11.00 -71.97 6.74
N PRO A 49 -11.21 -72.95 5.83
CA PRO A 49 -10.99 -72.77 4.39
C PRO A 49 -11.75 -71.53 3.95
N ALA A 50 -11.00 -70.48 3.58
CA ALA A 50 -11.56 -69.15 3.48
C ALA A 50 -12.55 -69.06 2.32
N ALA A 51 -13.54 -68.19 2.48
CA ALA A 51 -14.61 -67.94 1.54
C ALA A 51 -14.06 -67.56 0.13
N SER A 52 -14.82 -67.84 -0.93
CA SER A 52 -14.49 -67.45 -2.32
C SER A 52 -14.17 -65.96 -2.44
N PHE A 53 -13.48 -65.54 -3.52
CA PHE A 53 -13.18 -64.12 -3.79
C PHE A 53 -14.42 -63.22 -3.62
N TRP A 54 -15.57 -63.71 -4.08
CA TRP A 54 -16.85 -63.00 -4.03
C TRP A 54 -17.42 -62.84 -2.62
N GLU A 55 -17.07 -63.72 -1.69
CA GLU A 55 -17.47 -63.60 -0.28
C GLU A 55 -16.56 -62.61 0.47
N HIS A 56 -15.34 -62.37 0.00
CA HIS A 56 -14.46 -61.32 0.53
C HIS A 56 -14.81 -59.92 -0.01
N PHE A 57 -15.47 -59.85 -1.15
CA PHE A 57 -15.84 -58.61 -1.83
C PHE A 57 -17.27 -58.72 -2.43
N PRO A 58 -18.31 -58.83 -1.58
CA PRO A 58 -19.69 -59.05 -2.04
C PRO A 58 -20.26 -57.88 -2.85
N GLU A 59 -19.71 -56.68 -2.66
CA GLU A 59 -20.11 -55.45 -3.33
C GLU A 59 -19.65 -55.35 -4.79
N LEU A 60 -18.74 -56.23 -5.22
CA LEU A 60 -18.19 -56.20 -6.57
C LEU A 60 -19.10 -56.92 -7.56
N ASP A 61 -19.36 -56.28 -8.71
CA ASP A 61 -20.13 -56.91 -9.80
C ASP A 61 -19.32 -58.05 -10.44
N LYS A 62 -19.73 -59.28 -10.09
CA LYS A 62 -19.16 -60.52 -10.59
C LYS A 62 -19.14 -60.62 -12.11
N SER A 63 -20.18 -60.13 -12.77
CA SER A 63 -20.32 -60.22 -14.22
C SER A 63 -19.37 -59.27 -14.95
N ALA A 64 -19.24 -58.04 -14.46
CA ALA A 64 -18.36 -57.01 -15.02
C ALA A 64 -16.88 -57.39 -14.89
N ILE A 65 -16.45 -57.89 -13.72
CA ILE A 65 -15.05 -58.27 -13.48
C ILE A 65 -14.68 -59.52 -14.29
N THR A 66 -15.57 -60.52 -14.34
CA THR A 66 -15.34 -61.72 -15.14
C THR A 66 -15.23 -61.39 -16.64
N LEU A 67 -16.02 -60.43 -17.12
CA LEU A 67 -15.95 -59.95 -18.51
C LEU A 67 -14.64 -59.18 -18.78
N ALA A 68 -14.23 -58.28 -17.88
CA ALA A 68 -12.99 -57.51 -17.99
C ALA A 68 -11.74 -58.41 -18.00
N LEU A 69 -11.73 -59.46 -17.17
CA LEU A 69 -10.60 -60.41 -17.14
C LEU A 69 -10.58 -61.35 -18.34
N ARG A 70 -11.73 -61.64 -18.96
CA ARG A 70 -11.80 -62.38 -20.24
C ARG A 70 -11.33 -61.52 -21.42
N SER A 71 -11.62 -60.22 -21.43
CA SER A 71 -11.20 -59.31 -22.50
C SER A 71 -9.71 -58.96 -22.45
N LEU A 72 -9.06 -59.13 -21.29
CA LEU A 72 -7.62 -58.89 -21.09
C LEU A 72 -6.69 -59.90 -21.78
N GLY A 73 -7.20 -61.03 -22.30
CA GLY A 73 -6.40 -62.05 -23.00
C GLY A 73 -5.21 -62.56 -22.17
N ASP A 74 -4.18 -63.14 -22.81
CA ASP A 74 -2.90 -63.50 -22.17
C ASP A 74 -1.98 -62.28 -21.92
N SER A 75 -2.51 -61.06 -21.99
CA SER A 75 -1.74 -59.86 -21.72
C SER A 75 -1.42 -59.76 -20.22
N ALA A 76 -0.17 -59.42 -19.90
CA ALA A 76 0.37 -59.40 -18.55
C ALA A 76 0.00 -58.14 -17.74
N GLN A 77 -0.92 -57.30 -18.23
CA GLN A 77 -1.28 -56.06 -17.54
C GLN A 77 -2.29 -56.31 -16.41
N PRO A 78 -2.06 -55.73 -15.21
CA PRO A 78 -2.96 -55.90 -14.09
C PRO A 78 -4.28 -55.14 -14.31
N LEU A 79 -5.38 -55.75 -13.89
CA LEU A 79 -6.67 -55.07 -13.81
C LEU A 79 -6.72 -54.28 -12.49
N ARG A 80 -6.82 -52.96 -12.59
CA ARG A 80 -7.02 -52.07 -11.44
C ARG A 80 -8.48 -51.70 -11.32
N ILE A 81 -9.03 -51.85 -10.12
CA ILE A 81 -10.40 -51.50 -9.77
C ILE A 81 -10.33 -50.48 -8.65
N SER A 82 -10.83 -49.28 -8.91
CA SER A 82 -10.91 -48.18 -7.94
C SER A 82 -12.39 -47.91 -7.64
N GLY A 83 -12.77 -47.90 -6.36
CA GLY A 83 -14.15 -47.70 -5.94
C GLY A 83 -14.36 -47.94 -4.44
N ASN A 84 -15.57 -47.63 -3.95
CA ASN A 84 -15.94 -47.83 -2.55
C ASN A 84 -16.28 -49.31 -2.31
N LEU A 85 -15.36 -50.05 -1.69
CA LEU A 85 -15.41 -51.51 -1.56
C LEU A 85 -16.03 -51.98 -0.23
N GLY A 86 -17.02 -51.23 0.28
CA GLY A 86 -17.90 -51.65 1.37
C GLY A 86 -17.28 -51.81 2.77
N THR A 87 -15.98 -51.52 2.94
CA THR A 87 -15.32 -51.54 4.26
C THR A 87 -14.63 -50.20 4.55
N PRO A 88 -14.69 -49.67 5.78
CA PRO A 88 -14.00 -48.43 6.13
C PRO A 88 -12.49 -48.64 5.97
N GLY A 89 -11.88 -47.90 5.04
CA GLY A 89 -10.43 -47.90 4.82
C GLY A 89 -9.89 -48.77 3.66
N SER A 90 -10.72 -49.34 2.78
CA SER A 90 -10.23 -49.98 1.53
C SER A 90 -10.47 -49.11 0.30
N HIS A 91 -9.40 -48.61 -0.31
CA HIS A 91 -9.45 -47.82 -1.55
C HIS A 91 -8.41 -48.35 -2.56
N GLY A 92 -8.87 -49.26 -3.43
CA GLY A 92 -8.12 -49.80 -4.57
C GLY A 92 -7.81 -51.30 -4.49
N LEU A 93 -8.21 -52.04 -5.53
CA LEU A 93 -7.87 -53.45 -5.76
C LEU A 93 -7.08 -53.59 -7.05
N THR A 94 -5.94 -54.27 -7.00
CA THR A 94 -5.19 -54.64 -8.21
C THR A 94 -5.15 -56.16 -8.36
N ILE A 95 -5.64 -56.66 -9.48
CA ILE A 95 -5.68 -58.08 -9.83
C ILE A 95 -4.65 -58.35 -10.92
N TYR A 96 -3.71 -59.24 -10.63
CA TYR A 96 -2.68 -59.71 -11.56
C TYR A 96 -3.04 -61.10 -12.07
N ARG A 97 -2.90 -61.34 -13.37
CA ARG A 97 -2.96 -62.70 -13.93
C ARG A 97 -1.55 -63.28 -14.03
N ILE A 98 -1.31 -64.41 -13.37
CA ILE A 98 -0.01 -65.11 -13.34
C ILE A 98 -0.23 -66.52 -13.88
N GLY A 99 -0.20 -66.68 -15.20
CA GLY A 99 -0.53 -67.93 -15.87
C GLY A 99 -2.00 -68.29 -15.67
N ASP A 100 -2.26 -69.37 -14.92
CA ASP A 100 -3.61 -69.88 -14.63
C ASP A 100 -4.15 -69.42 -13.27
N LEU A 101 -3.42 -68.55 -12.56
CA LEU A 101 -3.80 -68.03 -11.26
C LEU A 101 -4.03 -66.52 -11.32
N PHE A 102 -4.83 -66.01 -10.39
CA PHE A 102 -5.01 -64.60 -10.12
C PHE A 102 -4.42 -64.24 -8.76
N ALA A 103 -3.62 -63.18 -8.69
CA ALA A 103 -3.11 -62.61 -7.45
C ALA A 103 -3.79 -61.27 -7.19
N VAL A 104 -4.32 -61.08 -5.99
CA VAL A 104 -5.04 -59.86 -5.61
C VAL A 104 -4.23 -59.12 -4.55
N VAL A 105 -3.94 -57.85 -4.84
CA VAL A 105 -3.28 -56.92 -3.92
C VAL A 105 -4.26 -55.81 -3.59
N ARG A 106 -4.50 -55.61 -2.29
CA ARG A 106 -5.19 -54.41 -1.80
C ARG A 106 -4.17 -53.28 -1.73
N SER A 107 -4.43 -52.17 -2.41
CA SER A 107 -3.70 -50.93 -2.18
C SER A 107 -4.43 -50.13 -1.12
N GLU A 108 -3.72 -49.67 -0.10
CA GLU A 108 -4.12 -48.47 0.62
C GLU A 108 -3.54 -47.32 -0.21
N GLU A 109 -4.36 -46.54 -0.93
CA GLU A 109 -3.91 -45.20 -1.39
C GLU A 109 -3.66 -44.40 -0.10
N SER A 110 -2.40 -44.39 0.31
CA SER A 110 -1.96 -44.07 1.67
C SER A 110 -1.74 -42.58 1.83
N ILE A 111 -1.95 -42.11 3.07
CA ILE A 111 -1.42 -40.95 3.80
C ILE A 111 -0.41 -40.00 3.10
N ASP A 112 0.42 -40.44 2.15
CA ASP A 112 1.47 -39.65 1.49
C ASP A 112 0.95 -38.57 0.52
N ASP A 113 -0.13 -38.80 -0.24
CA ASP A 113 -0.71 -37.75 -1.12
C ASP A 113 -1.47 -36.70 -0.31
N GLU A 114 -2.18 -37.14 0.73
CA GLU A 114 -2.85 -36.27 1.69
C GLU A 114 -1.81 -35.49 2.49
N ARG A 115 -0.72 -36.12 2.91
CA ARG A 115 0.41 -35.46 3.59
C ARG A 115 1.16 -34.51 2.67
N ALA A 116 1.39 -34.84 1.40
CA ALA A 116 2.01 -33.94 0.43
C ALA A 116 1.13 -32.71 0.18
N THR A 117 -0.18 -32.90 0.06
CA THR A 117 -1.16 -31.82 -0.09
C THR A 117 -1.22 -30.96 1.19
N LEU A 118 -1.25 -31.58 2.38
CA LEU A 118 -1.22 -30.88 3.66
C LEU A 118 0.09 -30.12 3.88
N LEU A 119 1.24 -30.69 3.51
CA LEU A 119 2.54 -30.03 3.56
C LEU A 119 2.59 -28.86 2.57
N HIS A 120 2.05 -29.02 1.36
CA HIS A 120 1.97 -27.95 0.38
C HIS A 120 1.09 -26.80 0.88
N LEU A 121 -0.11 -27.09 1.39
CA LEU A 121 -1.00 -26.09 2.00
C LEU A 121 -0.39 -25.42 3.25
N ALA A 122 0.47 -26.12 3.98
CA ALA A 122 1.18 -25.55 5.13
C ALA A 122 2.32 -24.60 4.73
N THR A 123 2.86 -24.74 3.52
CA THR A 123 4.07 -24.02 3.06
C THR A 123 3.83 -23.10 1.87
N HIS A 124 2.65 -23.14 1.24
CA HIS A 124 2.30 -22.34 0.07
C HIS A 124 0.99 -21.57 0.29
N ASP A 125 0.88 -20.44 -0.40
CA ASP A 125 -0.32 -19.61 -0.47
C ASP A 125 -1.30 -20.22 -1.48
N PRO A 126 -2.54 -20.55 -1.07
CA PRO A 126 -3.48 -21.25 -1.94
C PRO A 126 -4.00 -20.41 -3.11
N LEU A 127 -3.90 -19.07 -3.02
CA LEU A 127 -4.38 -18.19 -4.08
C LEU A 127 -3.37 -18.07 -5.22
N THR A 128 -2.10 -17.80 -4.89
CA THR A 128 -1.04 -17.52 -5.87
C THR A 128 -0.16 -18.72 -6.18
N GLY A 129 -0.18 -19.75 -5.34
CA GLY A 129 0.72 -20.90 -5.43
C GLY A 129 2.17 -20.60 -5.04
N LEU A 130 2.49 -19.37 -4.63
CA LEU A 130 3.81 -19.03 -4.10
C LEU A 130 4.00 -19.63 -2.70
N PRO A 131 5.24 -19.93 -2.29
CA PRO A 131 5.56 -20.20 -0.90
C PRO A 131 5.03 -19.10 0.04
N ASN A 132 4.49 -19.51 1.19
CA ASN A 132 3.87 -18.62 2.16
C ASN A 132 4.89 -18.10 3.19
N ARG A 133 4.41 -17.30 4.13
CA ARG A 133 5.23 -16.72 5.22
C ARG A 133 6.03 -17.75 6.02
N ARG A 134 5.50 -18.96 6.24
CA ARG A 134 6.20 -20.01 6.98
C ARG A 134 7.41 -20.49 6.20
N GLN A 135 7.23 -20.86 4.93
CA GLN A 135 8.32 -21.31 4.08
C GLN A 135 9.36 -20.21 3.88
N PHE A 136 8.92 -18.96 3.74
CA PHE A 136 9.81 -17.80 3.69
C PHE A 136 10.74 -17.71 4.91
N SER A 137 10.19 -17.82 6.13
CA SER A 137 11.00 -17.74 7.35
C SER A 137 12.00 -18.88 7.47
N GLU A 138 11.61 -20.09 7.06
CA GLU A 138 12.49 -21.27 7.03
C GLU A 138 13.63 -21.08 6.00
N ASP A 139 13.29 -20.67 4.77
CA ASP A 139 14.26 -20.46 3.68
C ASP A 139 15.24 -19.32 4.00
N LEU A 140 14.76 -18.19 4.54
CA LEU A 140 15.63 -17.05 4.89
C LEU A 140 16.67 -17.44 5.96
N ALA A 141 16.27 -18.22 6.96
CA ALA A 141 17.18 -18.70 7.99
C ALA A 141 18.25 -19.63 7.41
N VAL A 142 17.87 -20.52 6.49
CA VAL A 142 18.81 -21.42 5.79
C VAL A 142 19.77 -20.63 4.91
N SER A 143 19.27 -19.72 4.08
CA SER A 143 20.10 -18.94 3.17
C SER A 143 21.09 -18.03 3.89
N LEU A 144 20.75 -17.51 5.08
CA LEU A 144 21.71 -16.76 5.90
C LEU A 144 22.87 -17.62 6.38
N LEU A 145 22.61 -18.86 6.81
CA LEU A 145 23.66 -19.80 7.20
C LEU A 145 24.58 -20.16 6.02
N GLU A 146 24.06 -20.19 4.80
CA GLU A 146 24.83 -20.44 3.57
C GLU A 146 25.76 -19.25 3.20
N THR A 147 25.38 -18.03 3.60
CA THR A 147 26.25 -16.85 3.45
C THR A 147 27.35 -16.75 4.50
N GLU A 148 27.25 -17.47 5.63
CA GLU A 148 28.28 -17.45 6.67
C GLU A 148 29.57 -18.13 6.20
N GLY A 149 30.59 -17.33 5.87
CA GLY A 149 31.92 -17.83 5.49
C GLY A 149 32.08 -18.17 4.01
N SER A 150 31.08 -17.89 3.17
CA SER A 150 31.18 -17.92 1.72
C SER A 150 31.41 -16.51 1.14
N ASN A 151 31.70 -16.42 -0.16
CA ASN A 151 31.74 -15.14 -0.88
C ASN A 151 30.37 -14.82 -1.52
N GLU A 152 29.32 -15.53 -1.09
CA GLU A 152 27.94 -15.31 -1.49
C GLU A 152 27.29 -14.29 -0.57
N ALA A 153 26.32 -13.59 -1.12
CA ALA A 153 25.54 -12.64 -0.36
C ALA A 153 24.05 -12.85 -0.66
N LEU A 154 23.23 -12.36 0.26
CA LEU A 154 21.79 -12.48 0.21
C LEU A 154 21.22 -11.07 0.05
N SER A 155 20.33 -10.88 -0.91
CA SER A 155 19.41 -9.73 -0.92
C SER A 155 18.00 -10.19 -0.62
N LEU A 156 17.36 -9.45 0.28
CA LEU A 156 15.95 -9.57 0.59
C LEU A 156 15.22 -8.37 -0.01
N MET A 157 14.15 -8.63 -0.76
CA MET A 157 13.30 -7.60 -1.36
C MET A 157 11.89 -7.77 -0.83
N GLN A 158 11.35 -6.75 -0.19
CA GLN A 158 9.93 -6.68 0.12
C GLN A 158 9.23 -5.81 -0.90
N LEU A 159 8.17 -6.34 -1.49
CA LEU A 159 7.38 -5.73 -2.54
C LEU A 159 5.95 -5.52 -2.04
N ASP A 160 5.38 -4.38 -2.42
CA ASP A 160 3.98 -4.06 -2.17
C ASP A 160 3.36 -3.49 -3.45
N LEU A 161 2.13 -3.92 -3.75
CA LEU A 161 1.41 -3.48 -4.93
C LEU A 161 0.79 -2.10 -4.69
N ASP A 162 1.24 -1.12 -5.46
CA ASP A 162 0.77 0.25 -5.32
C ASP A 162 -0.72 0.35 -5.72
N ASP A 163 -1.51 1.00 -4.85
CA ASP A 163 -2.94 1.26 -5.08
C ASP A 163 -3.79 0.00 -5.31
N PHE A 164 -3.42 -1.14 -4.69
CA PHE A 164 -4.21 -2.38 -4.72
C PHE A 164 -5.60 -2.23 -4.09
N LYS A 165 -5.71 -1.50 -2.98
CA LYS A 165 -6.99 -1.30 -2.27
C LYS A 165 -8.07 -0.65 -3.15
N PRO A 166 -7.82 0.47 -3.85
CA PRO A 166 -8.74 1.02 -4.85
C PRO A 166 -9.27 0.01 -5.87
N VAL A 167 -8.47 -0.98 -6.29
CA VAL A 167 -8.91 -2.03 -7.21
C VAL A 167 -9.99 -2.90 -6.56
N ASN A 168 -9.78 -3.31 -5.31
CA ASN A 168 -10.79 -4.06 -4.56
C ASN A 168 -12.07 -3.24 -4.33
N ASP A 169 -11.91 -1.96 -3.98
CA ASP A 169 -13.04 -1.09 -3.67
C ASP A 169 -13.88 -0.79 -4.94
N THR A 170 -13.25 -0.76 -6.12
CA THR A 170 -13.91 -0.42 -7.39
C THR A 170 -14.45 -1.64 -8.15
N LEU A 171 -13.68 -2.73 -8.18
CA LEU A 171 -13.96 -3.91 -9.02
C LEU A 171 -14.30 -5.16 -8.20
N GLY A 172 -14.21 -5.08 -6.87
CA GLY A 172 -14.49 -6.18 -5.94
C GLY A 172 -13.31 -7.12 -5.73
N HIS A 173 -13.37 -7.87 -4.62
CA HIS A 173 -12.34 -8.85 -4.23
C HIS A 173 -11.97 -9.88 -5.31
N PRO A 174 -12.89 -10.43 -6.13
CA PRO A 174 -12.51 -11.38 -7.17
C PRO A 174 -11.54 -10.80 -8.22
N ALA A 175 -11.63 -9.50 -8.50
CA ALA A 175 -10.69 -8.82 -9.40
C ALA A 175 -9.32 -8.65 -8.72
N GLY A 176 -9.30 -8.30 -7.43
CA GLY A 176 -8.07 -8.27 -6.63
C GLY A 176 -7.37 -9.63 -6.55
N ASP A 177 -8.12 -10.71 -6.37
CA ASP A 177 -7.58 -12.07 -6.32
C ASP A 177 -6.90 -12.46 -7.64
N LYS A 178 -7.54 -12.16 -8.78
CA LYS A 178 -6.94 -12.36 -10.12
C LYS A 178 -5.68 -11.49 -10.30
N LEU A 179 -5.71 -10.24 -9.81
CA LEU A 179 -4.56 -9.35 -9.87
C LEU A 179 -3.37 -9.94 -9.10
N LEU A 180 -3.59 -10.48 -7.91
CA LEU A 180 -2.55 -11.12 -7.10
C LEU A 180 -1.94 -12.35 -7.79
N GLN A 181 -2.76 -13.17 -8.45
CA GLN A 181 -2.28 -14.31 -9.24
C GLN A 181 -1.42 -13.87 -10.44
N LEU A 182 -1.84 -12.83 -11.15
CA LEU A 182 -1.09 -12.27 -12.27
C LEU A 182 0.21 -11.60 -11.80
N ALA A 183 0.18 -10.91 -10.65
CA ALA A 183 1.35 -10.31 -10.03
C ALA A 183 2.36 -11.40 -9.64
N ALA A 184 1.93 -12.47 -9.00
CA ALA A 184 2.78 -13.62 -8.66
C ALA A 184 3.45 -14.21 -9.90
N SER A 185 2.67 -14.46 -10.96
CA SER A 185 3.18 -14.98 -12.24
C SER A 185 4.21 -14.05 -12.87
N ARG A 186 3.98 -12.73 -12.78
CA ARG A 186 4.88 -11.70 -13.32
C ARG A 186 6.19 -11.61 -12.54
N ILE A 187 6.12 -11.71 -11.21
CA ILE A 187 7.31 -11.77 -10.35
C ILE A 187 8.13 -13.00 -10.73
N GLN A 188 7.51 -14.19 -10.76
CA GLN A 188 8.19 -15.44 -11.12
C GLN A 188 8.87 -15.39 -12.49
N ALA A 189 8.25 -14.74 -13.48
CA ALA A 189 8.84 -14.60 -14.81
C ALA A 189 10.12 -13.74 -14.85
N CYS A 190 10.38 -12.95 -13.81
CA CYS A 190 11.58 -12.12 -13.69
C CYS A 190 12.72 -12.82 -12.92
N LEU A 191 12.43 -13.93 -12.23
CA LEU A 191 13.37 -14.60 -11.34
C LEU A 191 14.31 -15.54 -12.09
N SER A 192 15.55 -15.63 -11.62
CA SER A 192 16.53 -16.64 -12.04
C SER A 192 16.43 -17.91 -11.16
N SER A 193 17.25 -18.93 -11.45
CA SER A 193 17.28 -20.18 -10.68
C SER A 193 17.65 -20.01 -9.21
N ASP A 194 18.35 -18.92 -8.88
CA ASP A 194 18.89 -18.64 -7.56
C ASP A 194 18.01 -17.66 -6.77
N ASP A 195 16.86 -17.28 -7.35
CA ASP A 195 15.90 -16.37 -6.74
C ASP A 195 14.61 -17.12 -6.40
N ARG A 196 13.99 -16.74 -5.29
CA ARG A 196 12.70 -17.31 -4.85
C ARG A 196 11.74 -16.20 -4.45
N ALA A 197 10.50 -16.29 -4.94
CA ALA A 197 9.41 -15.41 -4.55
C ALA A 197 8.50 -16.08 -3.50
N TYR A 198 7.94 -15.25 -2.64
CA TYR A 198 7.04 -15.61 -1.55
C TYR A 198 5.89 -14.62 -1.52
N ARG A 199 4.74 -15.05 -1.00
CA ARG A 199 3.64 -14.15 -0.63
C ARG A 199 3.42 -14.23 0.88
N LEU A 200 3.56 -13.10 1.57
CA LEU A 200 3.48 -13.07 3.03
C LEU A 200 2.04 -12.91 3.51
N ALA A 201 1.35 -11.90 2.99
CA ALA A 201 -0.05 -11.60 3.27
C ALA A 201 -0.57 -10.56 2.26
N GLY A 202 -1.89 -10.48 2.04
CA GLY A 202 -2.50 -9.40 1.25
C GLY A 202 -1.83 -9.19 -0.12
N ASP A 203 -1.35 -7.98 -0.35
CA ASP A 203 -0.59 -7.47 -1.50
C ASP A 203 0.93 -7.44 -1.29
N GLU A 204 1.42 -8.05 -0.21
CA GLU A 204 2.84 -8.11 0.15
C GLU A 204 3.51 -9.38 -0.42
N PHE A 205 4.52 -9.15 -1.26
CA PHE A 205 5.38 -10.19 -1.81
C PHE A 205 6.81 -10.01 -1.33
N THR A 206 7.58 -11.09 -1.30
CA THR A 206 8.99 -11.05 -0.91
C THR A 206 9.81 -11.85 -1.90
N VAL A 207 11.01 -11.39 -2.21
CA VAL A 207 11.99 -12.14 -3.02
C VAL A 207 13.29 -12.28 -2.24
N ILE A 208 13.81 -13.49 -2.18
CA ILE A 208 15.17 -13.80 -1.73
C ILE A 208 16.02 -14.03 -2.98
N SER A 209 17.13 -13.32 -3.11
CA SER A 209 18.08 -13.46 -4.22
C SER A 209 19.48 -13.76 -3.70
N MET A 210 20.01 -14.92 -4.09
CA MET A 210 21.34 -15.39 -3.68
C MET A 210 22.36 -15.21 -4.80
N GLY A 211 23.61 -14.96 -4.46
CA GLY A 211 24.75 -15.07 -5.39
C GLY A 211 25.83 -14.00 -5.23
N PRO A 212 26.92 -14.10 -6.03
CA PRO A 212 28.01 -13.14 -6.00
C PRO A 212 27.61 -11.81 -6.64
N GLY A 213 28.11 -10.69 -6.11
CA GLY A 213 27.90 -9.35 -6.68
C GLY A 213 26.79 -8.51 -6.01
N HIS A 214 26.39 -8.83 -4.78
CA HIS A 214 25.59 -7.92 -3.96
C HIS A 214 26.40 -6.72 -3.43
N PRO A 215 25.76 -5.57 -3.18
CA PRO A 215 24.32 -5.29 -3.29
C PRO A 215 23.81 -5.01 -4.72
N ALA A 216 24.69 -4.96 -5.73
CA ALA A 216 24.32 -4.57 -7.10
C ALA A 216 23.34 -5.55 -7.78
N LYS A 217 23.51 -6.86 -7.60
CA LYS A 217 22.60 -7.89 -8.16
C LYS A 217 21.16 -7.70 -7.64
N GLY A 218 21.00 -7.52 -6.33
CA GLY A 218 19.69 -7.31 -5.72
C GLY A 218 19.00 -6.05 -6.24
N HIS A 219 19.75 -4.96 -6.38
CA HIS A 219 19.22 -3.72 -6.94
C HIS A 219 18.74 -3.87 -8.39
N GLN A 220 19.53 -4.54 -9.25
CA GLN A 220 19.16 -4.78 -10.64
C GLN A 220 17.88 -5.61 -10.77
N LEU A 221 17.75 -6.68 -9.99
CA LEU A 221 16.53 -7.50 -10.01
C LEU A 221 15.30 -6.69 -9.53
N ALA A 222 15.48 -5.83 -8.53
CA ALA A 222 14.40 -4.96 -8.07
C ALA A 222 13.98 -3.94 -9.15
N GLU A 223 14.91 -3.36 -9.90
CA GLU A 223 14.59 -2.49 -11.04
C GLU A 223 13.83 -3.26 -12.14
N VAL A 224 14.27 -4.49 -12.47
CA VAL A 224 13.57 -5.37 -13.42
C VAL A 224 12.15 -5.65 -12.97
N LEU A 225 11.95 -5.93 -11.68
CA LEU A 225 10.62 -6.16 -11.11
C LEU A 225 9.76 -4.89 -11.23
N VAL A 226 10.25 -3.73 -10.81
CA VAL A 226 9.52 -2.45 -10.96
C VAL A 226 9.12 -2.20 -12.42
N ASP A 227 10.05 -2.40 -13.36
CA ASP A 227 9.79 -2.23 -14.79
C ASP A 227 8.77 -3.22 -15.34
N ALA A 228 8.74 -4.45 -14.83
CA ALA A 228 7.74 -5.43 -15.19
C ALA A 228 6.33 -4.98 -14.78
N PHE A 229 6.19 -4.32 -13.63
CA PHE A 229 4.91 -3.80 -13.12
C PHE A 229 4.42 -2.55 -13.86
N LYS A 230 5.25 -1.87 -14.65
CA LYS A 230 4.79 -0.77 -15.53
C LYS A 230 3.82 -1.23 -16.63
N LYS A 231 3.82 -2.53 -16.97
CA LYS A 231 2.88 -3.10 -17.95
C LYS A 231 1.49 -3.29 -17.31
N PRO A 232 0.40 -2.98 -18.01
CA PRO A 232 -0.94 -3.16 -17.45
C PRO A 232 -1.24 -4.65 -17.17
N PHE A 233 -2.13 -4.89 -16.21
CA PHE A 233 -2.79 -6.17 -15.98
C PHE A 233 -4.12 -6.19 -16.70
N THR A 234 -4.43 -7.25 -17.44
CA THR A 234 -5.73 -7.41 -18.10
C THR A 234 -6.61 -8.34 -17.29
N ILE A 235 -7.71 -7.81 -16.72
CA ILE A 235 -8.67 -8.57 -15.93
C ILE A 235 -10.05 -8.35 -16.54
N ASP A 236 -10.67 -9.44 -17.02
CA ASP A 236 -12.01 -9.43 -17.62
C ASP A 236 -12.16 -8.37 -18.75
N GLY A 237 -11.08 -8.13 -19.50
CA GLY A 237 -11.02 -7.17 -20.62
C GLY A 237 -10.67 -5.73 -20.22
N ILE A 238 -10.52 -5.43 -18.92
CA ILE A 238 -10.14 -4.11 -18.41
C ILE A 238 -8.62 -4.08 -18.19
N ALA A 239 -7.97 -3.02 -18.66
CA ALA A 239 -6.55 -2.76 -18.41
C ALA A 239 -6.39 -1.99 -17.08
N LEU A 240 -5.69 -2.59 -16.12
CA LEU A 240 -5.38 -2.03 -14.81
C LEU A 240 -3.90 -1.68 -14.72
N PHE A 241 -3.59 -0.48 -14.25
CA PHE A 241 -2.22 -0.01 -14.05
C PHE A 241 -1.92 -0.04 -12.56
N VAL A 242 -1.17 -1.05 -12.13
CA VAL A 242 -0.79 -1.28 -10.72
C VAL A 242 0.71 -1.37 -10.67
N GLY A 243 1.33 -0.43 -9.96
CA GLY A 243 2.77 -0.37 -9.75
C GLY A 243 3.24 -1.33 -8.66
N ALA A 244 4.55 -1.38 -8.46
CA ALA A 244 5.14 -2.04 -7.30
C ALA A 244 6.19 -1.12 -6.68
N SER A 245 6.11 -0.98 -5.36
CA SER A 245 7.17 -0.37 -4.55
C SER A 245 8.00 -1.49 -3.93
N ILE A 246 9.33 -1.35 -3.94
CA ILE A 246 10.26 -2.39 -3.47
C ILE A 246 11.27 -1.82 -2.49
N GLY A 247 11.39 -2.41 -1.31
CA GLY A 247 12.48 -2.17 -0.36
C GLY A 247 13.49 -3.31 -0.38
N ILE A 248 14.79 -2.98 -0.44
CA ILE A 248 15.87 -3.97 -0.57
C ILE A 248 16.77 -3.89 0.66
N SER A 249 17.12 -5.03 1.25
CA SER A 249 18.18 -5.15 2.25
C SER A 249 19.15 -6.27 1.85
N ALA A 250 20.40 -6.18 2.28
CA ALA A 250 21.45 -7.12 1.94
C ALA A 250 22.21 -7.62 3.18
N SER A 251 22.55 -8.90 3.19
CA SER A 251 23.47 -9.49 4.18
C SER A 251 24.87 -9.63 3.61
N PRO A 252 25.93 -9.34 4.39
CA PRO A 252 25.92 -8.83 5.77
C PRO A 252 25.69 -7.31 6.00
N PRO A 253 25.75 -6.36 5.03
CA PRO A 253 25.76 -4.93 5.34
C PRO A 253 24.59 -4.40 6.18
N ASP A 254 23.38 -4.90 5.93
CA ASP A 254 22.14 -4.38 6.53
C ASP A 254 21.64 -5.28 7.67
N GLY A 255 22.32 -6.39 7.93
CA GLY A 255 21.99 -7.34 8.99
C GLY A 255 22.47 -8.75 8.72
N THR A 256 22.62 -9.52 9.80
CA THR A 256 22.99 -10.95 9.77
C THR A 256 21.92 -11.83 10.40
N SER A 257 20.77 -11.26 10.75
CA SER A 257 19.59 -12.00 11.24
C SER A 257 18.37 -11.75 10.36
N PRO A 258 17.41 -12.70 10.28
CA PRO A 258 16.17 -12.52 9.56
C PRO A 258 15.41 -11.24 9.98
N GLU A 259 15.39 -10.94 11.28
CA GLU A 259 14.69 -9.78 11.83
C GLU A 259 15.32 -8.46 11.41
N GLN A 260 16.66 -8.40 11.36
CA GLN A 260 17.38 -7.21 10.93
C GLN A 260 17.12 -6.94 9.44
N LEU A 261 17.22 -7.97 8.60
CA LEU A 261 16.99 -7.81 7.16
C LEU A 261 15.56 -7.44 6.84
N MET A 262 14.58 -8.10 7.46
CA MET A 262 13.16 -7.76 7.32
C MET A 262 12.89 -6.31 7.72
N LYS A 263 13.40 -5.89 8.88
CA LYS A 263 13.25 -4.50 9.33
C LYS A 263 13.90 -3.52 8.36
N ALA A 264 15.09 -3.83 7.83
CA ALA A 264 15.78 -2.99 6.87
C ALA A 264 15.01 -2.87 5.55
N SER A 265 14.51 -3.98 5.00
CA SER A 265 13.73 -3.97 3.76
C SER A 265 12.37 -3.28 3.94
N ASP A 266 11.72 -3.41 5.10
CA ASP A 266 10.45 -2.74 5.40
C ASP A 266 10.63 -1.22 5.44
N VAL A 267 11.71 -0.77 6.06
CA VAL A 267 12.07 0.66 6.14
C VAL A 267 12.38 1.22 4.76
N ALA A 268 13.13 0.47 3.95
CA ALA A 268 13.43 0.86 2.57
C ALA A 268 12.16 0.91 1.70
N LEU A 269 11.23 -0.04 1.89
CA LEU A 269 9.94 -0.11 1.20
C LEU A 269 9.06 1.09 1.57
N TYR A 270 9.01 1.44 2.85
CA TYR A 270 8.31 2.64 3.31
C TYR A 270 8.88 3.91 2.66
N ALA A 271 10.20 4.03 2.60
CA ALA A 271 10.87 5.15 1.93
C ALA A 271 10.56 5.19 0.43
N ALA A 272 10.53 4.04 -0.26
CA ALA A 272 10.15 3.93 -1.67
C ALA A 272 8.73 4.46 -1.91
N LYS A 273 7.77 4.08 -1.06
CA LYS A 273 6.39 4.57 -1.12
C LYS A 273 6.31 6.08 -0.90
N LYS A 274 7.08 6.62 0.04
CA LYS A 274 7.06 8.05 0.37
C LYS A 274 7.65 8.95 -0.72
N GLU A 275 8.60 8.45 -1.50
CA GLU A 275 9.25 9.25 -2.55
C GLU A 275 8.50 9.25 -3.89
N GLY A 276 7.32 8.64 -3.95
CA GLY A 276 6.44 8.67 -5.11
C GLY A 276 6.08 7.31 -5.69
N ARG A 277 6.25 6.21 -4.93
CA ARG A 277 5.89 4.84 -5.31
C ARG A 277 6.57 4.36 -6.61
N GLY A 278 6.22 3.15 -7.08
CA GLY A 278 6.66 2.63 -8.37
C GLY A 278 8.17 2.57 -8.55
N ARG A 279 8.92 2.28 -7.47
CA ARG A 279 10.38 2.31 -7.44
C ARG A 279 10.95 1.29 -6.47
N ALA A 280 12.21 0.94 -6.71
CA ALA A 280 13.01 0.14 -5.82
C ALA A 280 13.96 1.04 -5.02
N LYS A 281 14.11 0.76 -3.72
CA LYS A 281 14.99 1.52 -2.84
C LYS A 281 15.83 0.58 -1.98
N PRO A 282 17.17 0.69 -2.02
CA PRO A 282 18.04 -0.02 -1.09
C PRO A 282 17.95 0.62 0.29
N PHE A 283 18.12 -0.20 1.33
CA PHE A 283 18.21 0.27 2.70
C PHE A 283 19.45 1.15 2.87
N ASP A 284 19.26 2.23 3.63
CA ASP A 284 20.34 3.08 4.11
C ASP A 284 20.08 3.31 5.60
N PRO A 285 21.08 3.14 6.48
CA PRO A 285 20.91 3.35 7.93
C PRO A 285 20.30 4.71 8.30
N SER A 286 20.55 5.77 7.52
CA SER A 286 19.94 7.10 7.73
C SER A 286 18.40 7.08 7.60
N MET A 287 17.83 6.13 6.87
CA MET A 287 16.38 5.95 6.79
C MET A 287 15.78 5.53 8.14
N LEU A 288 16.53 4.75 8.93
CA LEU A 288 16.11 4.35 10.26
C LEU A 288 16.08 5.56 11.20
N GLU A 289 17.13 6.37 11.16
CA GLU A 289 17.23 7.61 11.95
C GLU A 289 16.10 8.58 11.60
N LEU A 290 15.80 8.76 10.31
CA LEU A 290 14.69 9.61 9.86
C LEU A 290 13.33 9.11 10.36
N LEU A 291 13.10 7.80 10.36
CA LEU A 291 11.87 7.21 10.90
C LEU A 291 11.76 7.42 12.42
N GLU A 292 12.83 7.19 13.17
CA GLU A 292 12.86 7.40 14.61
C GLU A 292 12.66 8.88 14.96
N GLN A 293 13.34 9.79 14.27
CA GLN A 293 13.16 11.24 14.41
C GLN A 293 11.72 11.64 14.12
N ARG A 294 11.12 11.10 13.05
CA ARG A 294 9.73 11.36 12.68
C ARG A 294 8.74 10.88 13.73
N GLU A 295 8.96 9.70 14.30
CA GLU A 295 8.10 9.16 15.35
C GLU A 295 8.24 9.93 16.66
N LEU A 296 9.46 10.33 17.03
CA LEU A 296 9.70 11.24 18.15
C LEU A 296 8.98 12.57 17.94
N LEU A 297 9.09 13.15 16.74
CA LEU A 297 8.42 14.39 16.39
C LEU A 297 6.90 14.24 16.47
N ARG A 298 6.32 13.16 15.92
CA ARG A 298 4.88 12.87 16.02
C ARG A 298 4.41 12.79 17.47
N ARG A 299 5.17 12.12 18.35
CA ARG A 299 4.84 12.05 19.79
C ARG A 299 4.90 13.42 20.46
N SER A 300 5.92 14.22 20.16
CA SER A 300 6.02 15.59 20.65
C SER A 300 4.87 16.47 20.16
N LEU A 301 4.43 16.30 18.90
CA LEU A 301 3.35 17.07 18.31
C LEU A 301 2.05 16.94 19.12
N ARG A 302 1.71 15.73 19.58
CA ARG A 302 0.54 15.47 20.45
C ARG A 302 0.53 16.28 21.74
N MET A 303 1.70 16.62 22.26
CA MET A 303 1.85 17.43 23.46
C MET A 303 2.11 18.91 23.16
N ALA A 304 2.35 19.29 21.90
CA ALA A 304 2.81 20.62 21.52
C ALA A 304 1.79 21.71 21.89
N LEU A 305 0.49 21.45 21.70
CA LEU A 305 -0.56 22.40 22.06
C LEU A 305 -0.64 22.60 23.58
N VAL A 306 -0.66 21.51 24.35
CA VAL A 306 -0.70 21.54 25.82
C VAL A 306 0.55 22.19 26.42
N GLN A 307 1.71 21.98 25.79
CA GLN A 307 3.00 22.53 26.23
C GLN A 307 3.29 23.93 25.66
N GLN A 308 2.31 24.57 25.00
CA GLN A 308 2.43 25.93 24.45
C GLN A 308 3.62 26.10 23.50
N GLN A 309 3.90 25.07 22.69
CA GLN A 309 4.99 25.08 21.72
C GLN A 309 4.59 25.69 20.36
N PHE A 310 3.29 25.93 20.16
CA PHE A 310 2.79 26.62 18.98
C PHE A 310 2.82 28.13 19.15
N SER A 311 3.02 28.82 18.04
CA SER A 311 2.91 30.26 17.91
C SER A 311 2.40 30.61 16.52
N VAL A 312 1.90 31.82 16.35
CA VAL A 312 1.44 32.34 15.05
C VAL A 312 2.36 33.48 14.63
N GLU A 313 2.92 33.36 13.42
CA GLU A 313 3.57 34.47 12.73
C GLU A 313 2.58 35.05 11.72
N TYR A 314 2.67 36.35 11.43
CA TYR A 314 1.75 37.03 10.55
C TYR A 314 2.49 37.60 9.34
N GLN A 315 2.07 37.24 8.13
CA GLN A 315 2.66 37.74 6.89
C GLN A 315 1.77 38.84 6.30
N PRO A 316 2.30 40.05 6.01
CA PRO A 316 1.48 41.14 5.51
C PRO A 316 1.01 40.91 4.06
N ILE A 317 -0.24 41.32 3.80
CA ILE A 317 -0.87 41.33 2.49
C ILE A 317 -0.99 42.80 2.04
N ALA A 318 -0.52 43.11 0.83
CA ALA A 318 -0.48 44.48 0.32
C ALA A 318 -1.38 44.68 -0.91
N GLU A 319 -2.18 45.74 -0.92
CA GLU A 319 -3.03 46.16 -2.05
C GLU A 319 -2.69 47.62 -2.39
N GLY A 320 -2.41 47.93 -3.65
CA GLY A 320 -2.08 49.31 -4.07
C GLY A 320 -0.85 49.93 -3.37
N GLY A 321 0.01 49.12 -2.76
CA GLY A 321 1.16 49.59 -1.96
C GLY A 321 0.83 49.87 -0.49
N CYS A 322 -0.41 49.66 -0.07
CA CYS A 322 -0.87 49.73 1.32
C CYS A 322 -0.99 48.34 1.92
N ILE A 323 -0.79 48.19 3.23
CA ILE A 323 -1.12 46.95 3.93
C ILE A 323 -2.63 46.90 4.16
N VAL A 324 -3.24 45.76 3.85
CA VAL A 324 -4.69 45.52 4.00
C VAL A 324 -5.02 44.41 4.99
N GLY A 325 -4.02 43.71 5.48
CA GLY A 325 -4.21 42.63 6.43
C GLY A 325 -2.99 41.74 6.55
N PHE A 326 -3.19 40.61 7.21
CA PHE A 326 -2.13 39.63 7.41
C PHE A 326 -2.67 38.19 7.30
N GLU A 327 -1.86 37.31 6.76
CA GLU A 327 -2.05 35.86 6.83
C GLU A 327 -1.44 35.33 8.13
N ALA A 328 -2.23 34.55 8.88
CA ALA A 328 -1.83 33.88 10.11
C ALA A 328 -1.20 32.53 9.82
N LEU A 329 0.10 32.42 10.08
CA LEU A 329 0.92 31.27 9.75
C LEU A 329 1.36 30.53 11.01
N LEU A 330 0.88 29.29 11.17
CA LEU A 330 1.25 28.42 12.29
C LEU A 330 2.75 28.11 12.31
N ARG A 331 3.35 28.17 13.50
CA ARG A 331 4.75 27.84 13.76
C ARG A 331 4.85 26.94 14.97
N TRP A 332 5.73 25.95 14.87
CA TRP A 332 6.05 25.07 15.97
C TRP A 332 7.50 25.27 16.42
N TYR A 333 7.67 25.62 17.69
CA TYR A 333 8.98 25.76 18.33
C TYR A 333 9.17 24.61 19.32
N HIS A 334 9.90 23.58 18.88
CA HIS A 334 10.23 22.43 19.71
C HIS A 334 11.39 22.78 20.66
N PRO A 335 11.33 22.44 21.96
CA PRO A 335 12.32 22.85 22.96
C PRO A 335 13.75 22.34 22.67
N LEU A 336 13.88 21.18 22.02
CA LEU A 336 15.17 20.58 21.69
C LEU A 336 15.61 20.80 20.24
N LEU A 337 14.65 20.94 19.32
CA LEU A 337 14.92 20.95 17.86
C LEU A 337 14.78 22.35 17.26
N GLY A 338 14.33 23.33 18.03
CA GLY A 338 14.08 24.68 17.56
C GLY A 338 12.85 24.78 16.65
N LYS A 339 12.93 25.63 15.63
CA LYS A 339 11.82 25.91 14.71
C LYS A 339 11.61 24.72 13.78
N ILE A 340 10.45 24.07 13.87
CA ILE A 340 10.05 22.99 12.97
C ILE A 340 9.25 23.58 11.80
N PRO A 341 9.60 23.27 10.55
CA PRO A 341 8.88 23.81 9.39
C PRO A 341 7.45 23.23 9.28
N PRO A 342 6.45 24.03 8.89
CA PRO A 342 5.06 23.58 8.68
C PRO A 342 4.93 22.34 7.81
N ALA A 343 5.68 22.28 6.69
CA ALA A 343 5.68 21.13 5.79
C ALA A 343 6.11 19.80 6.45
N ALA A 344 6.83 19.85 7.59
CA ALA A 344 7.18 18.65 8.33
C ALA A 344 6.03 18.17 9.23
N PHE A 345 5.33 19.07 9.93
CA PHE A 345 4.39 18.67 10.99
C PHE A 345 2.90 18.77 10.62
N ILE A 346 2.49 19.63 9.68
CA ILE A 346 1.09 19.74 9.27
C ILE A 346 0.56 18.40 8.72
N PRO A 347 1.27 17.70 7.79
CA PRO A 347 0.80 16.40 7.33
C PRO A 347 0.75 15.33 8.43
N MET A 348 1.55 15.49 9.49
CA MET A 348 1.49 14.61 10.66
C MET A 348 0.25 14.91 11.52
N ALA A 349 -0.05 16.19 11.74
CA ALA A 349 -1.23 16.64 12.47
C ALA A 349 -2.54 16.22 11.77
N GLU A 350 -2.61 16.33 10.44
CA GLU A 350 -3.74 15.89 9.63
C GLU A 350 -3.95 14.38 9.75
N ALA A 351 -2.90 13.59 9.54
CA ALA A 351 -2.98 12.13 9.60
C ALA A 351 -3.35 11.60 10.99
N ASP A 352 -2.94 12.29 12.06
CA ASP A 352 -3.25 11.94 13.45
C ASP A 352 -4.57 12.59 13.94
N GLY A 353 -5.30 13.31 13.08
CA GLY A 353 -6.61 13.90 13.40
C GLY A 353 -6.57 15.08 14.37
N MET A 354 -5.43 15.78 14.45
CA MET A 354 -5.19 16.86 15.41
C MET A 354 -5.57 18.25 14.89
N MET A 355 -5.81 18.39 13.59
CA MET A 355 -6.12 19.69 12.98
C MET A 355 -7.33 20.41 13.57
N PRO A 356 -8.44 19.75 13.98
CA PRO A 356 -9.55 20.47 14.61
C PRO A 356 -9.18 21.22 15.90
N GLU A 357 -8.29 20.67 16.72
CA GLU A 357 -7.84 21.33 17.97
C GLU A 357 -6.82 22.43 17.69
N ILE A 358 -5.89 22.16 16.78
CA ILE A 358 -4.85 23.14 16.37
C ILE A 358 -5.50 24.32 15.65
N GLY A 359 -6.40 24.06 14.70
CA GLY A 359 -7.11 25.07 13.92
C GLY A 359 -7.98 25.96 14.78
N ALA A 360 -8.75 25.39 15.73
CA ALA A 360 -9.51 26.18 16.70
C ALA A 360 -8.60 27.12 17.52
N TRP A 361 -7.44 26.63 17.96
CA TRP A 361 -6.47 27.45 18.68
C TRP A 361 -5.89 28.56 17.78
N VAL A 362 -5.49 28.25 16.54
CA VAL A 362 -4.97 29.24 15.57
C VAL A 362 -6.00 30.31 15.29
N LEU A 363 -7.25 29.92 15.00
CA LEU A 363 -8.36 30.83 14.72
C LEU A 363 -8.59 31.79 15.90
N GLU A 364 -8.61 31.26 17.13
CA GLU A 364 -8.77 32.10 18.32
C GLU A 364 -7.61 33.10 18.46
N GLN A 365 -6.36 32.66 18.31
CA GLN A 365 -5.19 33.56 18.40
C GLN A 365 -5.20 34.63 17.31
N ALA A 366 -5.49 34.23 16.07
CA ALA A 366 -5.53 35.10 14.91
C ALA A 366 -6.62 36.18 15.06
N CYS A 367 -7.84 35.79 15.43
CA CYS A 367 -8.95 36.72 15.65
C CYS A 367 -8.69 37.67 16.83
N ARG A 368 -8.10 37.18 17.93
CA ARG A 368 -7.73 38.02 19.09
C ARG A 368 -6.68 39.06 18.73
N GLU A 369 -5.71 38.69 17.89
CA GLU A 369 -4.69 39.63 17.44
C GLU A 369 -5.26 40.65 16.45
N ALA A 370 -6.11 40.21 15.52
CA ALA A 370 -6.76 41.06 14.52
C ALA A 370 -7.60 42.19 15.15
N MET A 371 -8.20 41.95 16.32
CA MET A 371 -8.92 42.99 17.07
C MET A 371 -8.06 44.19 17.49
N LYS A 372 -6.73 44.06 17.48
CA LYS A 372 -5.79 45.15 17.82
C LYS A 372 -5.36 45.96 16.59
N TRP A 373 -5.69 45.50 15.39
CA TRP A 373 -5.33 46.15 14.13
C TRP A 373 -6.37 47.18 13.71
N PRO A 374 -6.06 48.05 12.74
CA PRO A 374 -7.04 48.95 12.15
C PRO A 374 -8.31 48.19 11.68
N PRO A 375 -9.50 48.80 11.80
CA PRO A 375 -10.77 48.10 11.56
C PRO A 375 -10.95 47.62 10.12
N ASN A 376 -10.24 48.21 9.16
CA ASN A 376 -10.25 47.82 7.76
C ASN A 376 -9.27 46.67 7.44
N TYR A 377 -8.48 46.19 8.41
CA TYR A 377 -7.51 45.13 8.18
C TYR A 377 -8.15 43.76 8.37
N ILE A 378 -7.91 42.88 7.41
CA ILE A 378 -8.33 41.47 7.46
C ILE A 378 -7.28 40.58 8.13
N VAL A 379 -7.73 39.44 8.62
CA VAL A 379 -6.89 38.31 9.01
C VAL A 379 -7.24 37.09 8.17
N ALA A 380 -6.27 36.56 7.44
CA ALA A 380 -6.44 35.33 6.67
C ALA A 380 -5.93 34.13 7.51
N VAL A 381 -6.70 33.04 7.54
CA VAL A 381 -6.37 31.82 8.28
C VAL A 381 -6.56 30.61 7.39
N ASN A 382 -5.48 29.84 7.20
CA ASN A 382 -5.50 28.57 6.49
C ASN A 382 -6.37 27.53 7.20
N LEU A 383 -7.22 26.85 6.43
CA LEU A 383 -8.10 25.78 6.89
C LEU A 383 -7.76 24.48 6.18
N SER A 384 -7.27 23.49 6.94
CA SER A 384 -6.91 22.18 6.38
C SER A 384 -8.13 21.38 5.90
N PRO A 385 -7.98 20.49 4.90
CA PRO A 385 -9.05 19.61 4.46
C PRO A 385 -9.62 18.74 5.59
N ALA A 386 -8.74 18.20 6.45
CA ALA A 386 -9.16 17.39 7.59
C ALA A 386 -10.05 18.16 8.58
N GLU A 387 -9.74 19.44 8.82
CA GLU A 387 -10.56 20.31 9.67
C GLU A 387 -11.89 20.66 9.00
N PHE A 388 -11.87 20.92 7.69
CA PHE A 388 -13.06 21.25 6.91
C PHE A 388 -14.11 20.13 6.94
N LEU A 389 -13.67 18.88 6.82
CA LEU A 389 -14.54 17.70 6.88
C LEU A 389 -15.06 17.39 8.30
N THR A 390 -14.52 18.04 9.32
CA THR A 390 -14.92 17.78 10.71
C THR A 390 -16.22 18.53 11.03
N SER A 391 -17.23 17.79 11.49
CA SER A 391 -18.52 18.34 11.89
C SER A 391 -18.39 19.49 12.89
N GLY A 392 -19.28 20.50 12.78
CA GLY A 392 -19.34 21.63 13.70
C GLY A 392 -18.32 22.74 13.43
N LEU A 393 -17.65 22.76 12.27
CA LEU A 393 -16.75 23.84 11.88
C LEU A 393 -17.44 25.21 11.95
N THR A 394 -18.60 25.35 11.29
CA THR A 394 -19.37 26.60 11.25
C THR A 394 -19.71 27.11 12.64
N ASP A 395 -20.11 26.20 13.54
CA ASP A 395 -20.44 26.53 14.92
C ASP A 395 -19.21 26.99 15.69
N ARG A 396 -18.06 26.32 15.51
CA ARG A 396 -16.79 26.73 16.13
C ARG A 396 -16.38 28.12 15.66
N VAL A 397 -16.42 28.38 14.35
CA VAL A 397 -16.03 29.68 13.80
C VAL A 397 -16.96 30.78 14.33
N SER A 398 -18.27 30.57 14.29
CA SER A 398 -19.25 31.52 14.85
C SER A 398 -19.00 31.80 16.33
N GLN A 399 -18.79 30.76 17.15
CA GLN A 399 -18.51 30.91 18.57
C GLN A 399 -17.22 31.68 18.83
N THR A 400 -16.16 31.44 18.05
CA THR A 400 -14.90 32.16 18.18
C THR A 400 -15.06 33.65 17.83
N LEU A 401 -15.77 33.96 16.75
CA LEU A 401 -16.07 35.34 16.36
C LEU A 401 -16.90 36.05 17.44
N ASP A 402 -17.94 35.41 17.96
CA ASP A 402 -18.79 35.96 19.03
C ASP A 402 -18.01 36.19 20.34
N LEU A 403 -17.16 35.23 20.72
CA LEU A 403 -16.35 35.31 21.94
C LEU A 403 -15.34 36.46 21.91
N ILE A 404 -14.77 36.73 20.73
CA ILE A 404 -13.72 37.74 20.54
C ILE A 404 -14.33 39.11 20.18
N GLY A 405 -15.49 39.11 19.52
CA GLY A 405 -16.15 40.29 18.97
C GLY A 405 -15.53 40.77 17.65
N LEU A 406 -14.90 39.87 16.88
CA LEU A 406 -14.35 40.22 15.56
C LEU A 406 -15.50 40.28 14.52
N PRO A 407 -15.67 41.38 13.78
CA PRO A 407 -16.57 41.43 12.64
C PRO A 407 -16.26 40.32 11.63
N PRO A 408 -17.26 39.51 11.20
CA PRO A 408 -17.02 38.36 10.31
C PRO A 408 -16.34 38.71 8.99
N ASP A 409 -16.60 39.90 8.45
CA ASP A 409 -16.05 40.42 7.19
C ASP A 409 -14.55 40.72 7.26
N ARG A 410 -13.96 40.67 8.46
CA ARG A 410 -12.51 40.80 8.68
C ARG A 410 -11.79 39.45 8.73
N LEU A 411 -12.52 38.34 8.84
CA LEU A 411 -11.94 37.00 8.77
C LEU A 411 -12.00 36.51 7.32
N GLU A 412 -10.85 36.09 6.80
CA GLU A 412 -10.72 35.38 5.53
C GLU A 412 -10.26 33.96 5.83
N LEU A 413 -11.02 32.95 5.40
CA LEU A 413 -10.64 31.54 5.52
C LEU A 413 -10.09 31.07 4.18
N GLU A 414 -8.87 30.54 4.20
CA GLU A 414 -8.19 30.02 3.02
C GLU A 414 -8.36 28.49 2.97
N ILE A 415 -8.88 27.99 1.85
CA ILE A 415 -9.04 26.56 1.60
C ILE A 415 -8.29 26.16 0.33
N THR A 416 -7.73 24.96 0.29
CA THR A 416 -7.10 24.44 -0.93
C THR A 416 -8.14 23.81 -1.87
N GLU A 417 -7.78 23.65 -3.14
CA GLU A 417 -8.65 22.99 -4.14
C GLU A 417 -9.08 21.57 -3.73
N SER A 418 -8.22 20.85 -2.99
CA SER A 418 -8.48 19.48 -2.53
C SER A 418 -9.78 19.34 -1.71
N VAL A 419 -10.13 20.37 -0.92
CA VAL A 419 -11.36 20.43 -0.12
C VAL A 419 -12.61 20.34 -1.00
N LEU A 420 -12.53 20.85 -2.24
CA LEU A 420 -13.64 20.86 -3.18
C LEU A 420 -13.77 19.52 -3.94
N LEU A 421 -12.68 18.76 -4.05
CA LEU A 421 -12.64 17.48 -4.77
C LEU A 421 -13.19 16.31 -3.95
N GLU A 422 -13.12 16.38 -2.62
CA GLU A 422 -13.65 15.36 -1.72
C GLU A 422 -15.18 15.37 -1.75
N ARG A 423 -15.76 14.40 -2.48
CA ARG A 423 -17.19 14.32 -2.79
C ARG A 423 -18.06 14.03 -1.57
N THR A 424 -18.42 15.07 -0.83
CA THR A 424 -19.59 15.07 0.06
C THR A 424 -20.51 16.23 -0.27
N VAL A 425 -21.81 15.95 -0.41
CA VAL A 425 -22.89 16.94 -0.65
C VAL A 425 -22.83 18.10 0.37
N ASN A 426 -22.19 17.89 1.52
CA ASN A 426 -22.08 18.84 2.63
C ASN A 426 -21.07 19.99 2.44
N ASN A 427 -20.10 19.89 1.51
CA ASN A 427 -18.99 20.87 1.49
C ASN A 427 -19.46 22.25 1.02
N ILE A 428 -20.25 22.31 -0.04
CA ILE A 428 -20.82 23.57 -0.56
C ILE A 428 -21.78 24.20 0.47
N ASP A 429 -22.55 23.39 1.20
CA ASP A 429 -23.45 23.88 2.24
C ASP A 429 -22.68 24.52 3.41
N THR A 430 -21.52 23.95 3.77
CA THR A 430 -20.63 24.53 4.78
C THR A 430 -20.06 25.87 4.31
N LEU A 431 -19.58 25.96 3.07
CA LEU A 431 -19.10 27.22 2.49
C LEU A 431 -20.21 28.28 2.42
N ASN A 432 -21.42 27.89 1.98
CA ASN A 432 -22.57 28.79 1.95
C ASN A 432 -22.94 29.28 3.35
N THR A 433 -22.85 28.42 4.37
CA THR A 433 -23.11 28.81 5.75
C THR A 433 -22.09 29.83 6.24
N LEU A 434 -20.80 29.61 5.98
CA LEU A 434 -19.74 30.58 6.33
C LEU A 434 -19.91 31.92 5.60
N ASN A 435 -20.29 31.89 4.32
CA ASN A 435 -20.58 33.09 3.55
C ASN A 435 -21.80 33.85 4.10
N VAL A 436 -22.87 33.15 4.51
CA VAL A 436 -24.03 33.78 5.15
C VAL A 436 -23.67 34.43 6.50
N LEU A 437 -22.66 33.91 7.21
CA LEU A 437 -22.11 34.56 8.42
C LEU A 437 -21.31 35.83 8.08
N GLY A 438 -21.00 36.08 6.81
CA GLY A 438 -20.24 37.23 6.32
C GLY A 438 -18.72 37.01 6.33
N ILE A 439 -18.27 35.76 6.43
CA ILE A 439 -16.85 35.40 6.42
C ILE A 439 -16.37 35.29 4.97
N ARG A 440 -15.21 35.87 4.68
CA ARG A 440 -14.61 35.79 3.34
C ARG A 440 -13.99 34.43 3.12
N ILE A 441 -14.15 33.86 1.93
CA ILE A 441 -13.56 32.57 1.55
C ILE A 441 -12.58 32.79 0.39
N SER A 442 -11.36 32.34 0.60
CA SER A 442 -10.26 32.42 -0.35
C SER A 442 -9.85 31.03 -0.81
N LEU A 443 -9.60 30.87 -2.11
CA LEU A 443 -9.11 29.62 -2.70
C LEU A 443 -7.58 29.69 -2.82
N ASP A 444 -6.90 28.83 -2.07
CA ASP A 444 -5.44 28.77 -1.98
C ASP A 444 -4.80 27.77 -2.93
N ASP A 445 -3.50 27.98 -3.22
CA ASP A 445 -2.66 27.16 -4.11
C ASP A 445 -3.24 26.92 -5.53
N PHE A 446 -4.01 27.89 -6.06
CA PHE A 446 -4.78 27.70 -7.29
C PHE A 446 -3.89 27.40 -8.51
N GLY A 447 -4.25 26.35 -9.25
CA GLY A 447 -3.62 25.95 -10.52
C GLY A 447 -2.51 24.89 -10.41
N THR A 448 -2.16 24.44 -9.20
CA THR A 448 -1.15 23.38 -8.99
C THR A 448 -1.73 21.96 -8.95
N GLU A 449 -3.03 21.82 -8.69
CA GLU A 449 -3.76 20.54 -8.61
C GLU A 449 -4.88 20.42 -9.69
N TYR A 450 -5.84 19.51 -9.49
CA TYR A 450 -6.96 19.28 -10.42
C TYR A 450 -7.98 20.44 -10.35
N SER A 451 -7.74 21.52 -11.08
CA SER A 451 -8.66 22.65 -11.13
C SER A 451 -9.97 22.29 -11.85
N SER A 452 -11.01 21.98 -11.09
CA SER A 452 -12.36 21.84 -11.64
C SER A 452 -13.07 23.20 -11.61
N LEU A 453 -12.94 23.95 -12.71
CA LEU A 453 -13.60 25.25 -12.97
C LEU A 453 -15.12 25.23 -12.67
N SER A 454 -15.74 24.04 -12.62
CA SER A 454 -17.14 23.87 -12.20
C SER A 454 -17.43 24.42 -10.80
N TYR A 455 -16.48 24.37 -9.86
CA TYR A 455 -16.70 24.82 -8.49
C TYR A 455 -16.71 26.34 -8.36
N LEU A 456 -15.83 27.02 -9.09
CA LEU A 456 -15.82 28.48 -9.18
C LEU A 456 -17.14 29.05 -9.71
N LYS A 457 -17.89 28.27 -10.49
CA LYS A 457 -19.23 28.64 -10.94
C LYS A 457 -20.31 28.42 -9.87
N THR A 458 -20.09 27.49 -8.94
CA THR A 458 -21.13 27.01 -8.03
C THR A 458 -21.11 27.73 -6.68
N PHE A 459 -19.95 28.22 -6.26
CA PHE A 459 -19.78 28.95 -5.01
C PHE A 459 -19.10 30.32 -5.28
N PRO A 460 -19.61 31.44 -4.73
CA PRO A 460 -19.01 32.76 -4.90
C PRO A 460 -17.85 32.93 -3.91
N PHE A 461 -16.64 32.57 -4.34
CA PHE A 461 -15.42 32.90 -3.59
C PHE A 461 -15.15 34.41 -3.60
N ASP A 462 -14.44 34.91 -2.61
CA ASP A 462 -14.03 36.32 -2.54
C ASP A 462 -12.66 36.55 -3.19
N THR A 463 -11.75 35.59 -3.00
CA THR A 463 -10.34 35.72 -3.40
C THR A 463 -9.84 34.42 -4.03
N ILE A 464 -8.99 34.54 -5.05
CA ILE A 464 -8.11 33.47 -5.55
C ILE A 464 -6.67 33.83 -5.23
N LYS A 465 -5.93 32.88 -4.64
CA LYS A 465 -4.49 33.01 -4.40
C LYS A 465 -3.71 32.22 -5.44
N ILE A 466 -2.78 32.90 -6.11
CA ILE A 466 -1.88 32.30 -7.11
C ILE A 466 -0.65 31.77 -6.39
N ASP A 467 -0.43 30.46 -6.48
CA ASP A 467 0.72 29.77 -5.87
C ASP A 467 2.05 30.37 -6.33
N LYS A 468 3.00 30.47 -5.40
CA LYS A 468 4.38 30.93 -5.63
C LYS A 468 5.09 30.22 -6.80
N TYR A 469 4.70 28.99 -7.14
CA TYR A 469 5.22 28.19 -8.25
C TYR A 469 5.12 28.95 -9.57
N PHE A 470 4.01 29.65 -9.81
CA PHE A 470 3.83 30.46 -11.01
C PHE A 470 4.47 31.85 -10.92
N ILE A 471 4.79 32.32 -9.71
CA ILE A 471 5.38 33.65 -9.47
C ILE A 471 6.91 33.61 -9.49
N THR A 472 7.51 32.49 -9.07
CA THR A 472 8.97 32.35 -8.92
C THR A 472 9.72 32.71 -10.20
N ASP A 473 9.32 32.15 -11.34
CA ASP A 473 10.00 32.32 -12.63
C ASP A 473 9.34 33.39 -13.55
N LEU A 474 8.42 34.20 -13.00
CA LEU A 474 7.53 35.10 -13.75
C LEU A 474 8.25 36.08 -14.68
N GLU A 475 9.45 36.55 -14.32
CA GLU A 475 10.22 37.49 -15.13
C GLU A 475 10.84 36.84 -16.39
N SER A 476 11.05 35.52 -16.38
CA SER A 476 11.79 34.81 -17.42
C SER A 476 10.98 33.75 -18.18
N ASP A 477 9.90 33.24 -17.59
CA ASP A 477 9.06 32.21 -18.19
C ASP A 477 7.75 32.76 -18.76
N LEU A 478 7.64 32.75 -20.08
CA LEU A 478 6.43 33.18 -20.80
C LEU A 478 5.21 32.29 -20.50
N LYS A 479 5.42 31.02 -20.10
CA LYS A 479 4.30 30.14 -19.76
C LYS A 479 3.67 30.55 -18.43
N SER A 480 4.50 30.76 -17.41
CA SER A 480 4.08 31.32 -16.12
C SER A 480 3.32 32.63 -16.31
N GLN A 481 3.85 33.56 -17.13
CA GLN A 481 3.16 34.81 -17.48
C GLN A 481 1.79 34.60 -18.14
N ALA A 482 1.65 33.63 -19.04
CA ALA A 482 0.39 33.33 -19.71
C ALA A 482 -0.64 32.74 -18.74
N ILE A 483 -0.19 31.83 -17.86
CA ILE A 483 -1.04 31.19 -16.85
C ILE A 483 -1.55 32.23 -15.85
N VAL A 484 -0.66 33.04 -15.26
CA VAL A 484 -1.03 34.08 -14.30
C VAL A 484 -2.04 35.06 -14.90
N ARG A 485 -1.84 35.48 -16.16
CA ARG A 485 -2.79 36.37 -16.85
C ARG A 485 -4.17 35.73 -17.06
N CYS A 486 -4.20 34.43 -17.35
CA CYS A 486 -5.44 33.68 -17.48
C CYS A 486 -6.19 33.63 -16.14
N ILE A 487 -5.46 33.33 -15.04
CA ILE A 487 -6.04 33.27 -13.69
C ILE A 487 -6.59 34.64 -13.27
N VAL A 488 -5.83 35.72 -13.50
CA VAL A 488 -6.27 37.08 -13.16
C VAL A 488 -7.56 37.44 -13.89
N ASN A 489 -7.61 37.24 -15.21
CA ASN A 489 -8.80 37.54 -15.99
C ASN A 489 -10.00 36.69 -15.57
N LEU A 490 -9.79 35.38 -15.32
CA LEU A 490 -10.83 34.47 -14.87
C LEU A 490 -11.42 34.91 -13.53
N ALA A 491 -10.57 35.31 -12.58
CA ALA A 491 -11.01 35.76 -11.27
C ALA A 491 -11.87 37.03 -11.39
N HIS A 492 -11.41 38.02 -12.15
CA HIS A 492 -12.16 39.26 -12.38
C HIS A 492 -13.47 39.05 -13.13
N ASP A 493 -13.50 38.16 -14.12
CA ASP A 493 -14.74 37.79 -14.84
C ASP A 493 -15.79 37.11 -13.94
N LEU A 494 -15.37 36.63 -12.77
CA LEU A 494 -16.20 35.99 -11.75
C LEU A 494 -16.34 36.85 -10.47
N ASP A 495 -16.01 38.14 -10.54
CA ASP A 495 -16.08 39.11 -9.44
C ASP A 495 -15.23 38.73 -8.19
N MET A 496 -14.12 38.02 -8.40
CA MET A 496 -13.16 37.65 -7.35
C MET A 496 -11.92 38.55 -7.36
N GLN A 497 -11.34 38.78 -6.18
CA GLN A 497 -10.03 39.41 -6.04
C GLN A 497 -8.90 38.40 -6.24
N VAL A 498 -7.72 38.88 -6.64
CA VAL A 498 -6.55 38.02 -6.87
C VAL A 498 -5.39 38.42 -5.97
N THR A 499 -4.87 37.45 -5.23
CA THR A 499 -3.63 37.58 -4.45
C THR A 499 -2.52 36.78 -5.09
N ALA A 500 -1.40 37.42 -5.43
CA ALA A 500 -0.20 36.71 -5.87
C ALA A 500 0.73 36.43 -4.69
N GLU A 501 1.07 35.16 -4.49
CA GLU A 501 1.95 34.73 -3.41
C GLU A 501 3.41 34.57 -3.86
N GLY A 502 4.34 34.66 -2.90
CA GLY A 502 5.76 34.46 -3.19
C GLY A 502 6.38 35.58 -4.02
N VAL A 503 5.85 36.80 -3.95
CA VAL A 503 6.46 37.97 -4.62
C VAL A 503 7.74 38.38 -3.89
N GLU A 504 8.88 38.24 -4.55
CA GLU A 504 10.21 38.48 -3.99
C GLU A 504 10.94 39.67 -4.63
N THR A 505 10.66 39.98 -5.90
CA THR A 505 11.36 41.04 -6.65
C THR A 505 10.44 42.22 -6.99
N PRO A 506 11.00 43.45 -7.09
CA PRO A 506 10.24 44.59 -7.59
C PRO A 506 9.70 44.39 -9.02
N GLY A 507 10.42 43.65 -9.87
CA GLY A 507 10.00 43.38 -11.25
C GLY A 507 8.80 42.44 -11.31
N GLN A 508 8.74 41.40 -10.47
CA GLN A 508 7.53 40.57 -10.29
C GLN A 508 6.34 41.45 -9.89
N ALA A 509 6.51 42.32 -8.89
CA ALA A 509 5.43 43.20 -8.41
C ALA A 509 4.94 44.19 -9.47
N GLU A 510 5.86 44.79 -10.23
CA GLU A 510 5.50 45.70 -11.34
C GLU A 510 4.74 44.96 -12.44
N TRP A 511 5.20 43.77 -12.82
CA TRP A 511 4.52 42.94 -13.81
C TRP A 511 3.12 42.52 -13.33
N LEU A 512 2.99 42.06 -12.08
CA LEU A 512 1.70 41.65 -11.49
C LEU A 512 0.69 42.81 -11.46
N ARG A 513 1.13 44.01 -11.10
CA ARG A 513 0.29 45.22 -11.19
C ARG A 513 -0.09 45.54 -12.62
N SER A 514 0.81 45.35 -13.59
CA SER A 514 0.54 45.63 -15.00
C SER A 514 -0.55 44.73 -15.61
N VAL A 515 -0.72 43.52 -15.07
CA VAL A 515 -1.77 42.58 -15.48
C VAL A 515 -3.05 42.70 -14.64
N GLY A 516 -3.08 43.61 -13.65
CA GLY A 516 -4.26 43.87 -12.83
C GLY A 516 -4.36 43.02 -11.56
N CYS A 517 -3.31 42.36 -11.10
CA CYS A 517 -3.36 41.64 -9.82
C CYS A 517 -3.63 42.60 -8.64
N ASP A 518 -4.62 42.29 -7.81
CA ASP A 518 -5.14 43.18 -6.77
C ASP A 518 -4.22 43.24 -5.55
N ARG A 519 -3.86 42.07 -5.00
CA ARG A 519 -3.10 41.91 -3.77
C ARG A 519 -1.77 41.19 -4.02
N LEU A 520 -0.74 41.59 -3.30
CA LEU A 520 0.61 41.00 -3.34
C LEU A 520 1.01 40.52 -1.95
N GLN A 521 1.56 39.31 -1.90
CA GLN A 521 2.11 38.71 -0.70
C GLN A 521 3.45 38.05 -1.00
N GLY A 522 4.45 38.31 -0.15
CA GLY A 522 5.77 37.73 -0.34
C GLY A 522 6.87 38.51 0.38
N TYR A 523 8.11 38.05 0.21
CA TYR A 523 9.25 38.60 0.93
C TYR A 523 9.65 40.00 0.47
N LEU A 524 9.17 40.44 -0.70
CA LEU A 524 9.26 41.84 -1.11
C LEU A 524 8.51 42.77 -0.14
N VAL A 525 7.34 42.33 0.35
CA VAL A 525 6.52 43.10 1.30
C VAL A 525 7.12 42.95 2.70
N SER A 526 7.18 41.72 3.21
CA SER A 526 7.88 41.35 4.43
C SER A 526 7.91 39.83 4.57
N ARG A 527 8.92 39.32 5.28
CA ARG A 527 8.85 37.97 5.85
C ARG A 527 7.76 37.89 6.94
N PRO A 528 7.25 36.68 7.26
CA PRO A 528 6.37 36.48 8.40
C PRO A 528 6.94 37.06 9.69
N LEU A 529 6.11 37.82 10.41
CA LEU A 529 6.52 38.58 11.60
C LEU A 529 5.92 37.94 12.86
N PRO A 530 6.67 37.89 13.98
CA PRO A 530 6.09 37.49 15.25
C PRO A 530 5.09 38.56 15.73
N VAL A 531 4.10 38.14 16.52
CA VAL A 531 3.04 39.01 17.07
C VAL A 531 3.55 40.34 17.67
N LYS A 532 4.70 40.31 18.36
CA LYS A 532 5.29 41.49 19.00
C LYS A 532 5.75 42.57 18.02
N ALA A 533 6.04 42.20 16.77
CA ALA A 533 6.53 43.11 15.75
C ALA A 533 5.41 43.76 14.92
N ILE A 534 4.16 43.28 15.05
CA ILE A 534 3.05 43.71 14.19
C ILE A 534 2.67 45.17 14.43
N GLY A 535 2.53 45.59 15.69
CA GLY A 535 2.18 46.99 16.01
C GLY A 535 3.19 48.00 15.45
N GLU A 536 4.48 47.73 15.60
CA GLU A 536 5.55 48.58 15.03
C GLU A 536 5.59 48.53 13.51
N PHE A 537 5.22 47.40 12.90
CA PHE A 537 5.13 47.28 11.45
C PHE A 537 3.99 48.12 10.88
N ILE A 538 2.79 48.02 11.46
CA ILE A 538 1.61 48.81 11.06
C ILE A 538 1.90 50.31 11.19
N ALA A 539 2.44 50.75 12.33
CA ALA A 539 2.75 52.17 12.55
C ALA A 539 3.72 52.74 11.51
N ARG A 540 4.73 51.96 11.09
CA ARG A 540 5.69 52.37 10.06
C ARG A 540 5.07 52.39 8.66
N ALA A 541 4.21 51.42 8.36
CA ALA A 541 3.50 51.36 7.07
C ALA A 541 2.59 52.58 6.89
N GLU A 542 1.81 52.93 7.91
CA GLU A 542 0.93 54.11 7.91
C GLU A 542 1.71 55.44 7.82
N THR A 543 2.88 55.51 8.48
CA THR A 543 3.73 56.72 8.41
C THR A 543 4.37 56.90 7.02
N SER A 544 4.73 55.80 6.35
CA SER A 544 5.30 55.86 5.00
C SER A 544 4.26 56.31 3.95
N LEU A 545 2.98 55.99 4.17
CA LEU A 545 1.85 56.44 3.35
C LEU A 545 1.56 57.95 3.52
N SER A 546 1.63 58.47 4.75
CA SER A 546 1.37 59.90 5.00
C SER A 546 2.46 60.83 4.44
N HIS A 547 3.68 60.35 4.22
CA HIS A 547 4.75 61.10 3.57
C HIS A 547 4.76 61.01 2.03
N ALA A 548 4.00 60.09 1.43
CA ALA A 548 3.95 59.87 -0.02
C ALA A 548 2.82 60.65 -0.73
N LEU A 549 1.91 61.28 0.01
CA LEU A 549 0.87 62.16 -0.53
C LEU A 549 1.36 63.62 -0.52
N PRO A 550 1.65 64.26 -1.66
CA PRO A 550 1.78 65.71 -1.71
C PRO A 550 0.40 66.36 -1.45
N GLN A 551 0.40 67.44 -0.67
CA GLN A 551 -0.78 68.32 -0.46
C GLN A 551 -1.31 68.91 -1.76
#